data_AF-A0AAN7R2Y2-F1
#
_entry.id   AF-A0AAN7R2Y2-F1
#
_cell.length_a   1.000
_cell.length_b   1.000
_cell.length_c   1.000
_cell.angle_alpha   90.00
_cell.angle_beta   90.00
_cell.angle_gamma   90.00
#
_symmetry.space_group_name_H-M   'P 1'
#
loop_
_entity.id
_entity.type
_entity.pdbx_description
1 polymer ?
#
loop_
_entity_poly.entity_id
_entity_poly.type
_entity_poly.pdbx_seq_one_letter_code
_entity_poly.pdbx_strand_id
1 'polypeptide(L)'
;MEILNHSSHEHPLVLCRTENERETCNLCSKKIDYVAFTCSECGFLLHKKCGTLPREMRHHLLHPQHLLLLVPNHPDSQKPFICSQCEQKNSPFVFRCSECDFNIDVTCFLRTQAATGLPSGQNPRKIHSHQHGLLLHYIGEDNSMVRRCSGCNMLVSGPTYYCIECPDFLLHKSCSQFAEQIQHPFHPKHPLSLLTKSPYRPGSLSCDACINKFSNGFVFHCGECKFDLDLNCASRVPSLRHDKHIEHPLDLFEETGREVVCSVCGKTCREHIYRCIACNFNAHDTCLPFPSTMKHKNHQHLLSLKKSIVKGDLVWFPCEVCKKRITPRHQVYYCEDCSYGVHIHCVDVEDTPALEADSAWTLEDIKNVQAEADALAVEMEAQLHALSEKLQSFFKKYLIQLNHKSEVKDKMTGQNLNHPKSK
;
A
#
# COMPACT_ATOMS: atom_id res chain seq x y z
N MET A 1 -14.70 -5.25 47.10
CA MET A 1 -14.22 -3.85 47.02
C MET A 1 -12.81 -3.88 46.46
N GLU A 2 -12.55 -3.14 45.39
CA GLU A 2 -11.21 -3.02 44.79
C GLU A 2 -10.46 -1.90 45.53
N ILE A 3 -9.32 -2.22 46.15
CA ILE A 3 -8.49 -1.28 46.94
C ILE A 3 -7.15 -1.10 46.23
N LEU A 4 -6.68 0.14 46.12
CA LEU A 4 -5.45 0.52 45.45
C LEU A 4 -4.54 1.33 46.38
N ASN A 5 -3.31 0.86 46.57
CA ASN A 5 -2.23 1.66 47.18
C ASN A 5 -1.41 2.27 46.05
N HIS A 6 -1.61 3.56 45.78
CA HIS A 6 -0.98 4.23 44.64
C HIS A 6 0.21 5.08 45.08
N SER A 7 1.34 5.02 44.36
CA SER A 7 2.58 5.73 44.74
C SER A 7 2.47 7.26 44.85
N SER A 8 1.42 7.86 44.30
CA SER A 8 1.16 9.29 44.41
C SER A 8 0.39 9.70 45.67
N HIS A 9 -0.07 8.75 46.50
CA HIS A 9 -0.93 9.02 47.64
C HIS A 9 -0.76 7.99 48.76
N GLU A 10 -0.76 8.45 50.02
CA GLU A 10 -0.40 7.60 51.16
C GLU A 10 -1.56 6.71 51.65
N HIS A 11 -2.81 7.17 51.53
CA HIS A 11 -3.97 6.40 51.98
C HIS A 11 -4.43 5.37 50.93
N PRO A 12 -4.98 4.21 51.36
CA PRO A 12 -5.63 3.27 50.46
C PRO A 12 -6.82 3.90 49.74
N LEU A 13 -6.86 3.77 48.42
CA LEU A 13 -7.97 4.26 47.60
C LEU A 13 -8.97 3.13 47.35
N VAL A 14 -10.26 3.42 47.47
CA VAL A 14 -11.33 2.46 47.20
C VAL A 14 -12.04 2.81 45.90
N LEU A 15 -12.29 1.82 45.04
CA LEU A 15 -13.03 2.04 43.81
C LEU A 15 -14.53 2.26 44.13
N CYS A 16 -15.01 3.47 43.88
CA CYS A 16 -16.38 3.89 44.14
C CYS A 16 -17.01 4.54 42.91
N ARG A 17 -18.35 4.58 42.89
CA ARG A 17 -19.10 5.38 41.93
C ARG A 17 -19.15 6.82 42.43
N THR A 18 -18.87 7.76 41.54
CA THR A 18 -18.92 9.20 41.84
C THR A 18 -20.19 9.79 41.25
N GLU A 19 -21.02 10.41 42.08
CA GLU A 19 -22.29 11.03 41.63
C GLU A 19 -22.12 12.49 41.17
N ASN A 20 -20.88 13.02 41.21
CA ASN A 20 -20.59 14.43 41.01
C ASN A 20 -19.75 14.67 39.74
N GLU A 21 -20.37 15.20 38.69
CA GLU A 21 -19.74 15.45 37.37
C GLU A 21 -18.69 16.59 37.35
N ARG A 22 -18.47 17.26 38.49
CA ARG A 22 -17.53 18.37 38.63
C ARG A 22 -16.17 17.98 39.20
N GLU A 23 -16.02 16.75 39.68
CA GLU A 23 -14.77 16.28 40.26
C GLU A 23 -13.72 15.98 39.19
N THR A 24 -12.45 16.23 39.50
CA THR A 24 -11.33 16.01 38.58
C THR A 24 -10.31 15.07 39.18
N CYS A 25 -9.68 14.28 38.31
CA CYS A 25 -8.60 13.38 38.70
C CYS A 25 -7.37 14.15 39.16
N ASN A 26 -6.84 13.81 40.33
CA ASN A 26 -5.67 14.45 40.91
C ASN A 26 -4.38 14.22 40.11
N LEU A 27 -4.34 13.22 39.21
CA LEU A 27 -3.17 12.92 38.38
C LEU A 27 -3.17 13.64 37.03
N CYS A 28 -4.30 13.64 36.32
CA CYS A 28 -4.38 14.16 34.95
C CYS A 28 -5.19 15.45 34.81
N SER A 29 -5.84 15.90 35.90
CA SER A 29 -6.71 17.09 35.95
C SER A 29 -7.90 17.07 34.98
N LYS A 30 -8.26 15.90 34.45
CA LYS A 30 -9.47 15.70 33.65
C LYS A 30 -10.64 15.34 34.56
N LYS A 31 -11.86 15.66 34.11
CA LYS A 31 -13.10 15.33 34.82
C LYS A 31 -13.21 13.82 35.06
N ILE A 32 -13.71 13.44 36.21
CA ILE A 32 -14.11 12.07 36.52
C ILE A 32 -15.50 11.84 35.92
N ASP A 33 -15.66 10.74 35.19
CA ASP A 33 -16.94 10.44 34.54
C ASP A 33 -17.93 9.81 35.54
N TYR A 34 -17.62 8.60 36.03
CA TYR A 34 -18.57 7.82 36.86
C TYR A 34 -17.91 6.89 37.89
N VAL A 35 -16.70 6.38 37.61
CA VAL A 35 -15.99 5.45 38.49
C VAL A 35 -14.57 5.96 38.73
N ALA A 36 -14.21 6.09 40.01
CA ALA A 36 -12.89 6.54 40.43
C ALA A 36 -12.41 5.79 41.68
N PHE A 37 -11.11 5.73 41.84
CA PHE A 37 -10.47 5.39 43.10
C PHE A 37 -10.53 6.63 44.00
N THR A 38 -11.17 6.50 45.16
CA THR A 38 -11.41 7.61 46.08
C THR A 38 -10.78 7.34 47.43
N CYS A 39 -10.21 8.38 48.04
CA CYS A 39 -9.76 8.37 49.43
C CYS A 39 -10.85 8.99 50.31
N SER A 40 -11.38 8.24 51.26
CA SER A 40 -12.37 8.74 52.22
C SER A 40 -11.81 9.74 53.23
N GLU A 41 -10.49 9.75 53.43
CA GLU A 41 -9.83 10.58 54.46
C GLU A 41 -9.51 11.99 53.94
N CYS A 42 -9.16 12.14 52.66
CA CYS A 42 -8.68 13.42 52.12
C CYS A 42 -9.28 13.79 50.76
N GLY A 43 -10.23 13.02 50.23
CA GLY A 43 -10.91 13.33 48.96
C GLY A 43 -10.04 13.17 47.71
N PHE A 44 -8.93 12.42 47.79
CA PHE A 44 -8.08 12.13 46.63
C PHE A 44 -8.80 11.22 45.63
N LEU A 45 -8.77 11.58 44.35
CA LEU A 45 -9.57 11.00 43.27
C LEU A 45 -8.69 10.64 42.07
N LEU A 46 -8.76 9.38 41.61
CA LEU A 46 -8.08 8.93 40.40
C LEU A 46 -9.04 8.21 39.45
N HIS A 47 -8.93 8.49 38.14
CA HIS A 47 -9.49 7.58 37.15
C HIS A 47 -8.90 6.18 37.33
N LYS A 48 -9.68 5.15 37.02
CA LYS A 48 -9.19 3.77 37.02
C LYS A 48 -7.87 3.62 36.22
N LYS A 49 -7.80 4.23 35.02
CA LYS A 49 -6.60 4.23 34.18
C LYS A 49 -5.41 5.01 34.78
N CYS A 50 -5.68 6.05 35.57
CA CYS A 50 -4.63 6.80 36.27
C CYS A 50 -4.09 6.00 37.47
N GLY A 51 -4.96 5.28 38.17
CA GLY A 51 -4.56 4.41 39.29
C GLY A 51 -3.75 3.18 38.86
N THR A 52 -3.80 2.80 37.59
CA THR A 52 -2.98 1.70 37.03
C THR A 52 -1.63 2.16 36.49
N LEU A 53 -1.30 3.46 36.58
CA LEU A 53 -0.04 3.96 36.05
C LEU A 53 1.15 3.45 36.86
N PRO A 54 2.22 3.00 36.19
CA PRO A 54 3.42 2.58 36.90
C PRO A 54 4.14 3.79 37.48
N ARG A 55 4.78 3.61 38.65
CA ARG A 55 5.69 4.61 39.21
C ARG A 55 6.93 4.82 38.32
N GLU A 56 7.40 3.73 37.72
CA GLU A 56 8.59 3.68 36.87
C GLU A 56 8.19 3.17 35.48
N MET A 57 8.47 3.94 34.44
CA MET A 57 8.25 3.53 33.05
C MET A 57 9.58 3.44 32.31
N ARG A 58 9.96 2.21 31.94
CA ARG A 58 11.09 1.95 31.04
C ARG A 58 10.57 1.91 29.60
N HIS A 59 11.42 2.30 28.65
CA HIS A 59 11.16 2.13 27.23
C HIS A 59 9.89 2.83 26.72
N HIS A 60 9.60 4.03 27.23
CA HIS A 60 8.48 4.82 26.76
C HIS A 60 8.62 5.15 25.26
N LEU A 61 7.55 5.09 24.46
CA LEU A 61 7.61 5.26 22.99
C LEU A 61 8.31 6.57 22.57
N LEU A 62 8.07 7.65 23.31
CA LEU A 62 8.66 8.95 23.03
C LEU A 62 10.08 9.11 23.61
N HIS A 63 10.46 8.26 24.55
CA HIS A 63 11.72 8.35 25.28
C HIS A 63 12.19 6.96 25.76
N PRO A 64 12.65 6.10 24.84
CA PRO A 64 12.93 4.70 25.15
C PRO A 64 14.28 4.48 25.82
N GLN A 65 15.20 5.45 25.75
CA GLN A 65 16.60 5.30 26.19
C GLN A 65 16.75 5.38 27.71
N HIS A 66 15.91 6.15 28.41
CA HIS A 66 16.02 6.31 29.86
C HIS A 66 14.70 6.05 30.57
N LEU A 67 14.81 5.77 31.87
CA LEU A 67 13.68 5.57 32.76
C LEU A 67 12.92 6.89 32.99
N LEU A 68 11.59 6.82 32.90
CA LEU A 68 10.71 7.91 33.32
C LEU A 68 10.09 7.59 34.68
N LEU A 69 10.14 8.55 35.59
CA LEU A 69 9.56 8.45 36.93
C LEU A 69 8.30 9.30 37.03
N LEU A 70 7.21 8.71 37.50
CA LEU A 70 6.00 9.44 37.85
C LEU A 70 6.23 10.19 39.16
N VAL A 71 6.25 11.51 39.09
CA VAL A 71 6.48 12.39 40.24
C VAL A 71 5.48 13.54 40.27
N PRO A 72 5.21 14.12 41.45
CA PRO A 72 4.49 15.38 41.54
C PRO A 72 5.20 16.46 40.72
N ASN A 73 4.43 17.26 40.00
CA ASN A 73 4.96 18.43 39.32
C ASN A 73 5.23 19.54 40.35
N HIS A 74 6.39 19.49 41.00
CA HIS A 74 6.80 20.53 41.92
C HIS A 74 7.06 21.84 41.14
N PRO A 75 6.59 23.01 41.64
CA PRO A 75 6.96 24.32 41.10
C PRO A 75 8.41 24.63 41.48
N ASP A 76 9.36 23.90 40.88
CA ASP A 76 10.76 24.28 40.92
C ASP A 76 10.98 25.46 39.97
N SER A 77 11.42 26.59 40.51
CA SER A 77 11.68 27.82 39.76
C SER A 77 12.92 27.71 38.86
N GLN A 78 13.81 26.74 39.11
CA GLN A 78 15.04 26.53 38.32
C GLN A 78 14.83 25.59 37.14
N LYS A 79 13.89 24.65 37.23
CA LYS A 79 13.50 23.74 36.13
C LYS A 79 11.97 23.62 36.04
N PRO A 80 11.29 24.61 35.43
CA PRO A 80 9.85 24.54 35.24
C PRO A 80 9.50 23.37 34.31
N PHE A 81 8.51 22.58 34.69
CA PHE A 81 8.00 21.52 33.83
C PHE A 81 7.43 22.10 32.53
N ILE A 82 7.84 21.50 31.42
CA ILE A 82 7.25 21.69 30.10
C ILE A 82 7.05 20.31 29.52
N CYS A 83 5.81 19.98 29.14
CA CYS A 83 5.56 18.72 28.46
C CYS A 83 6.24 18.71 27.10
N SER A 84 7.15 17.76 26.87
CA SER A 84 7.86 17.57 25.60
C SER A 84 6.92 17.23 24.43
N GLN A 85 5.65 16.92 24.69
CA GLN A 85 4.66 16.60 23.65
C GLN A 85 3.70 17.76 23.34
N CYS A 86 3.13 18.40 24.36
CA CYS A 86 2.08 19.42 24.18
C CYS A 86 2.48 20.82 24.64
N GLU A 87 3.69 20.98 25.17
CA GLU A 87 4.28 22.22 25.68
C GLU A 87 3.53 22.85 26.87
N GLN A 88 2.47 22.20 27.36
CA GLN A 88 1.72 22.64 28.53
C GLN A 88 2.51 22.42 29.82
N LYS A 89 2.23 23.27 30.81
CA LYS A 89 2.92 23.28 32.12
C LYS A 89 2.03 22.92 33.30
N ASN A 90 0.74 22.74 33.06
CA ASN A 90 -0.32 22.72 34.07
C ASN A 90 -0.74 21.32 34.53
N SER A 91 0.16 20.33 34.46
CA SER A 91 -0.15 18.98 34.95
C SER A 91 0.33 18.81 36.40
N PRO A 92 -0.49 18.25 37.31
CA PRO A 92 -0.12 18.09 38.71
C PRO A 92 0.87 16.95 38.93
N PHE A 93 0.88 15.95 38.06
CA PHE A 93 1.82 14.83 38.04
C PHE A 93 2.41 14.67 36.65
N VAL A 94 3.68 14.30 36.59
CA VAL A 94 4.43 14.24 35.34
C VAL A 94 5.39 13.07 35.38
N PHE A 95 5.66 12.50 34.20
CA PHE A 95 6.75 11.56 34.01
C PHE A 95 8.00 12.35 33.65
N ARG A 96 9.01 12.31 34.53
CA ARG A 96 10.29 13.00 34.34
C ARG A 96 11.41 12.02 34.10
N CYS A 97 12.29 12.35 33.16
CA CYS A 97 13.59 11.70 33.05
C CYS A 97 14.57 12.33 34.06
N SER A 98 15.36 11.51 34.76
CA SER A 98 16.45 12.01 35.62
C SER A 98 17.74 12.32 34.85
N GLU A 99 17.88 11.79 33.64
CA GLU A 99 19.11 11.83 32.85
C GLU A 99 19.10 12.92 31.78
N CYS A 100 17.93 13.42 31.38
CA CYS A 100 17.78 14.50 30.41
C CYS A 100 16.53 15.36 30.70
N ASP A 101 16.36 16.47 29.98
CA ASP A 101 15.22 17.38 30.20
C ASP A 101 13.89 16.90 29.56
N PHE A 102 13.78 15.61 29.21
CA PHE A 102 12.53 15.03 28.72
C PHE A 102 11.51 14.92 29.86
N ASN A 103 10.34 15.51 29.65
CA ASN A 103 9.24 15.43 30.60
C ASN A 103 7.92 15.27 29.84
N ILE A 104 6.99 14.47 30.34
CA ILE A 104 5.69 14.28 29.69
C ILE A 104 4.57 14.29 30.74
N ASP A 105 3.49 15.04 30.46
CA ASP A 105 2.34 15.06 31.36
C ASP A 105 1.57 13.73 31.32
N VAL A 106 0.83 13.43 32.38
CA VAL A 106 0.08 12.17 32.50
C VAL A 106 -0.91 11.96 31.35
N THR A 107 -1.51 13.01 30.80
CA THR A 107 -2.47 12.89 29.68
C THR A 107 -1.76 12.53 28.38
N CYS A 108 -0.64 13.18 28.07
CA CYS A 108 0.21 12.86 26.93
C CYS A 108 0.84 11.47 27.07
N PHE A 109 1.25 11.10 28.28
CA PHE A 109 1.74 9.76 28.60
C PHE A 109 0.66 8.71 28.35
N LEU A 110 -0.58 8.92 28.83
CA LEU A 110 -1.70 8.00 28.57
C LEU A 110 -2.07 7.90 27.08
N ARG A 111 -1.93 8.99 26.32
CA ARG A 111 -2.13 8.99 24.85
C ARG A 111 -1.04 8.22 24.09
N THR A 112 0.14 8.10 24.68
CA THR A 112 1.33 7.51 24.05
C THR A 112 1.67 6.13 24.60
N GLN A 113 1.03 5.73 25.70
CA GLN A 113 1.00 4.34 26.15
C GLN A 113 0.29 3.48 25.12
N ALA A 114 0.85 2.29 24.88
CA ALA A 114 0.17 1.24 24.15
C ALA A 114 -1.26 1.12 24.68
N ALA A 115 -2.25 1.10 23.79
CA ALA A 115 -3.62 0.79 24.18
C ALA A 115 -3.57 -0.51 25.01
N THR A 116 -3.74 -0.38 26.32
CA THR A 116 -3.78 -1.48 27.31
C THR A 116 -5.10 -2.23 27.19
N GLY A 117 -5.35 -2.73 25.99
CA GLY A 117 -6.40 -3.69 25.61
C GLY A 117 -5.85 -4.79 24.69
N LEU A 118 -4.54 -4.79 24.41
CA LEU A 118 -3.88 -5.92 23.78
C LEU A 118 -3.30 -6.82 24.88
N PRO A 119 -3.63 -8.13 24.90
CA PRO A 119 -3.12 -9.05 25.89
C PRO A 119 -1.58 -9.03 25.89
N SER A 120 -0.98 -9.22 27.07
CA SER A 120 0.47 -9.32 27.35
C SER A 120 1.16 -10.51 26.64
N GLY A 121 0.72 -10.88 25.43
CA GLY A 121 1.19 -12.02 24.65
C GLY A 121 1.49 -11.69 23.19
N GLN A 122 1.65 -10.42 22.80
CA GLN A 122 2.23 -10.15 21.47
C GLN A 122 3.72 -10.44 21.52
N ASN A 123 4.10 -11.60 20.99
CA ASN A 123 5.49 -11.92 20.72
C ASN A 123 6.09 -10.82 19.82
N PRO A 124 7.27 -10.30 20.16
CA PRO A 124 7.95 -9.31 19.33
C PRO A 124 8.05 -9.83 17.90
N ARG A 125 7.53 -9.06 16.95
CA ARG A 125 7.58 -9.45 15.53
C ARG A 125 8.99 -9.25 15.04
N LYS A 126 9.62 -10.34 14.58
CA LYS A 126 10.86 -10.25 13.81
C LYS A 126 10.53 -10.01 12.35
N ILE A 127 11.29 -9.12 11.71
CA ILE A 127 11.20 -8.89 10.26
C ILE A 127 12.61 -8.98 9.68
N HIS A 128 12.74 -9.29 8.40
CA HIS A 128 14.05 -9.38 7.73
C HIS A 128 14.78 -8.01 7.69
N SER A 129 14.01 -6.92 7.63
CA SER A 129 14.54 -5.57 7.50
C SER A 129 15.09 -4.99 8.81
N HIS A 130 14.95 -5.69 9.94
CA HIS A 130 15.40 -5.22 11.25
C HIS A 130 15.63 -6.38 12.24
N GLN A 131 16.77 -6.37 12.95
CA GLN A 131 17.22 -7.52 13.73
C GLN A 131 16.51 -7.69 15.08
N HIS A 132 16.04 -6.60 15.69
CA HIS A 132 15.36 -6.64 16.98
C HIS A 132 13.88 -6.95 16.83
N GLY A 133 13.27 -7.43 17.92
CA GLY A 133 11.83 -7.63 18.00
C GLY A 133 11.06 -6.32 17.96
N LEU A 134 10.00 -6.26 17.16
CA LEU A 134 9.16 -5.08 17.01
C LEU A 134 7.83 -5.23 17.75
N LEU A 135 7.42 -4.16 18.42
CA LEU A 135 6.14 -4.07 19.10
C LEU A 135 5.16 -3.20 18.32
N LEU A 136 3.90 -3.65 18.23
CA LEU A 136 2.86 -2.91 17.53
C LEU A 136 2.25 -1.85 18.46
N HIS A 137 2.13 -0.63 17.95
CA HIS A 137 1.49 0.49 18.63
C HIS A 137 0.57 1.24 17.65
N TYR A 138 -0.42 1.98 18.16
CA TYR A 138 -1.29 2.81 17.32
C TYR A 138 -0.98 4.29 17.55
N ILE A 139 -0.41 4.96 16.55
CA ILE A 139 -0.03 6.37 16.64
C ILE A 139 -1.20 7.24 16.16
N GLY A 140 -1.67 8.17 17.00
CA GLY A 140 -2.74 9.11 16.64
C GLY A 140 -2.31 10.16 15.61
N GLU A 141 -3.29 10.76 14.92
CA GLU A 141 -3.07 11.75 13.85
C GLU A 141 -2.61 13.13 14.37
N ASP A 142 -2.89 13.45 15.63
CA ASP A 142 -2.66 14.78 16.24
C ASP A 142 -1.26 14.97 16.86
N ASN A 143 -0.30 14.08 16.58
CA ASN A 143 1.01 14.15 17.21
C ASN A 143 1.91 15.22 16.55
N SER A 144 2.22 16.25 17.32
CA SER A 144 3.19 17.34 17.05
C SER A 144 4.63 16.88 16.76
N MET A 145 4.93 15.57 16.81
CA MET A 145 6.23 15.01 16.40
C MET A 145 6.13 14.35 15.03
N VAL A 146 6.82 14.95 14.04
CA VAL A 146 7.03 14.44 12.68
C VAL A 146 7.96 13.23 12.71
N ARG A 147 7.48 12.08 13.20
CA ARG A 147 8.23 10.81 13.07
C ARG A 147 7.90 10.16 11.73
N ARG A 148 8.93 9.61 11.09
CA ARG A 148 8.82 8.99 9.76
C ARG A 148 9.01 7.49 9.85
N CYS A 149 8.28 6.78 9.01
CA CYS A 149 8.44 5.36 8.81
C CYS A 149 9.80 5.10 8.17
N SER A 150 10.65 4.27 8.79
CA SER A 150 11.94 3.82 8.27
C SER A 150 11.82 3.08 6.93
N GLY A 151 10.62 2.59 6.60
CA GLY A 151 10.31 1.97 5.31
C GLY A 151 9.95 3.00 4.23
N CYS A 152 8.77 3.61 4.28
CA CYS A 152 8.28 4.49 3.21
C CYS A 152 8.68 5.97 3.37
N ASN A 153 9.35 6.34 4.46
CA ASN A 153 9.75 7.71 4.81
C ASN A 153 8.58 8.72 4.96
N MET A 154 7.34 8.23 4.97
CA MET A 154 6.13 9.00 5.26
C MET A 154 5.91 9.13 6.76
N LEU A 155 5.10 10.11 7.17
CA LEU A 155 4.71 10.28 8.56
C LEU A 155 4.03 9.01 9.10
N VAL A 156 4.39 8.62 10.32
CA VAL A 156 3.72 7.50 10.98
C VAL A 156 2.37 7.94 11.53
N SER A 157 1.34 7.17 11.18
CA SER A 157 -0.01 7.31 11.67
C SER A 157 -0.67 5.93 11.68
N GLY A 158 -1.56 5.71 12.63
CA GLY A 158 -2.23 4.43 12.83
C GLY A 158 -1.28 3.30 13.29
N PRO A 159 -1.56 2.04 12.90
CA PRO A 159 -0.80 0.87 13.34
C PRO A 159 0.66 0.91 12.87
N THR A 160 1.59 1.02 13.81
CA THR A 160 3.03 1.22 13.59
C THR A 160 3.82 0.30 14.52
N TYR A 161 4.76 -0.43 13.95
CA TYR A 161 5.78 -1.16 14.69
C TYR A 161 6.90 -0.24 15.13
N TYR A 162 7.40 -0.42 16.35
CA TYR A 162 8.59 0.26 16.85
C TYR A 162 9.56 -0.73 17.49
N CYS A 163 10.83 -0.35 17.51
CA CYS A 163 11.86 -1.10 18.22
C CYS A 163 12.20 -0.41 19.55
N ILE A 164 12.31 -1.20 20.62
CA ILE A 164 12.77 -0.69 21.93
C ILE A 164 14.27 -0.38 21.90
N GLU A 165 15.04 -1.23 21.23
CA GLU A 165 16.51 -1.14 21.16
C GLU A 165 16.98 -0.11 20.12
N CYS A 166 16.13 0.26 19.16
CA CYS A 166 16.41 1.21 18.08
C CYS A 166 15.33 2.31 18.07
N PRO A 167 15.51 3.40 18.83
CA PRO A 167 14.51 4.45 19.04
C PRO A 167 14.01 5.14 17.77
N ASP A 168 14.87 5.23 16.75
CA ASP A 168 14.56 5.85 15.46
C ASP A 168 13.92 4.87 14.47
N PHE A 169 13.78 3.59 14.84
CA PHE A 169 13.20 2.58 13.99
C PHE A 169 11.68 2.47 14.20
N LEU A 170 10.94 2.98 13.24
CA LEU A 170 9.48 2.95 13.19
C LEU A 170 9.04 2.44 11.83
N LEU A 171 8.06 1.55 11.79
CA LEU A 171 7.62 0.95 10.53
C LEU A 171 6.11 0.81 10.54
N HIS A 172 5.41 1.41 9.56
CA HIS A 172 3.98 1.15 9.43
C HIS A 172 3.72 -0.35 9.36
N LYS A 173 2.61 -0.81 9.94
CA LYS A 173 2.20 -2.22 9.84
C LYS A 173 2.13 -2.67 8.38
N SER A 174 1.64 -1.82 7.47
CA SER A 174 1.64 -2.09 6.02
C SER A 174 3.05 -2.22 5.45
N CYS A 175 3.97 -1.32 5.78
CA CYS A 175 5.36 -1.38 5.31
C CYS A 175 6.10 -2.65 5.78
N SER A 176 5.70 -3.24 6.91
CA SER A 176 6.27 -4.50 7.39
C SER A 176 5.76 -5.75 6.67
N GLN A 177 4.75 -5.64 5.80
CA GLN A 177 4.13 -6.77 5.11
C GLN A 177 4.77 -7.07 3.75
N PHE A 178 5.66 -6.21 3.28
CA PHE A 178 6.42 -6.47 2.07
C PHE A 178 7.31 -7.71 2.24
N ALA A 179 7.38 -8.52 1.18
CA ALA A 179 8.32 -9.63 1.09
C ALA A 179 9.73 -9.11 0.78
N GLU A 180 10.75 -9.94 1.05
CA GLU A 180 12.15 -9.63 0.70
C GLU A 180 12.38 -9.53 -0.80
N GLN A 181 11.58 -10.25 -1.59
CA GLN A 181 11.61 -10.19 -3.05
C GLN A 181 10.20 -10.16 -3.60
N ILE A 182 9.99 -9.39 -4.67
CA ILE A 182 8.72 -9.30 -5.37
C ILE A 182 8.92 -9.41 -6.89
N GLN A 183 7.95 -10.02 -7.57
CA GLN A 183 7.78 -9.88 -9.01
C GLN A 183 6.77 -8.75 -9.26
N HIS A 184 7.20 -7.63 -9.82
CA HIS A 184 6.35 -6.44 -9.94
C HIS A 184 5.92 -6.16 -11.38
N PRO A 185 4.65 -5.79 -11.66
CA PRO A 185 4.16 -5.50 -13.02
C PRO A 185 4.93 -4.38 -13.75
N PHE A 186 5.48 -3.42 -13.02
CA PHE A 186 6.32 -2.35 -13.60
C PHE A 186 7.69 -2.85 -14.10
N HIS A 187 8.14 -4.00 -13.61
CA HIS A 187 9.41 -4.60 -14.01
C HIS A 187 9.25 -6.13 -14.13
N PRO A 188 8.51 -6.61 -15.14
CA PRO A 188 8.08 -8.01 -15.20
C PRO A 188 9.20 -8.99 -15.58
N LYS A 189 10.37 -8.49 -16.01
CA LYS A 189 11.48 -9.34 -16.48
C LYS A 189 12.31 -9.93 -15.34
N HIS A 190 12.50 -9.18 -14.25
CA HIS A 190 13.35 -9.61 -13.14
C HIS A 190 12.66 -9.35 -11.79
N PRO A 191 12.92 -10.18 -10.77
CA PRO A 191 12.46 -9.91 -9.42
C PRO A 191 13.21 -8.70 -8.84
N LEU A 192 12.53 -7.96 -7.96
CA LEU A 192 13.10 -6.85 -7.20
C LEU A 192 13.39 -7.32 -5.77
N SER A 193 14.57 -7.02 -5.25
CA SER A 193 14.95 -7.32 -3.87
C SER A 193 14.80 -6.09 -2.98
N LEU A 194 14.22 -6.27 -1.79
CA LEU A 194 14.08 -5.20 -0.82
C LEU A 194 15.42 -4.91 -0.14
N LEU A 195 15.85 -3.66 -0.24
CA LEU A 195 17.03 -3.14 0.43
C LEU A 195 16.59 -2.12 1.49
N THR A 196 17.11 -2.24 2.70
CA THR A 196 16.86 -1.29 3.80
C THR A 196 17.73 -0.04 3.73
N LYS A 197 18.71 -0.05 2.82
CA LYS A 197 19.62 1.07 2.54
C LYS A 197 19.81 1.17 1.03
N SER A 198 19.95 2.41 0.55
CA SER A 198 20.25 2.68 -0.86
C SER A 198 21.56 2.01 -1.29
N PRO A 199 21.61 1.36 -2.46
CA PRO A 199 22.87 0.86 -3.04
C PRO A 199 23.72 1.97 -3.68
N TYR A 200 23.24 3.22 -3.70
CA TYR A 200 23.91 4.36 -4.33
C TYR A 200 24.41 5.38 -3.31
N ARG A 201 25.13 6.40 -3.81
CA ARG A 201 25.51 7.57 -3.00
C ARG A 201 24.28 8.30 -2.47
N PRO A 202 24.36 8.94 -1.29
CA PRO A 202 23.26 9.74 -0.74
C PRO A 202 22.73 10.76 -1.75
N GLY A 203 21.41 10.81 -1.93
CA GLY A 203 20.73 11.74 -2.84
C GLY A 203 20.69 11.30 -4.31
N SER A 204 21.28 10.17 -4.67
CA SER A 204 21.22 9.61 -6.04
C SER A 204 20.04 8.67 -6.29
N LEU A 205 19.33 8.25 -5.25
CA LEU A 205 18.22 7.30 -5.37
C LEU A 205 16.94 7.99 -5.88
N SER A 206 16.30 7.39 -6.88
CA SER A 206 15.00 7.79 -7.40
C SER A 206 14.16 6.58 -7.74
N CYS A 207 12.85 6.71 -7.62
CA CYS A 207 11.91 5.68 -8.01
C CYS A 207 11.66 5.76 -9.52
N ASP A 208 11.83 4.67 -10.27
CA ASP A 208 11.62 4.65 -11.72
C ASP A 208 10.14 4.78 -12.12
N ALA A 209 9.23 4.48 -11.20
CA ALA A 209 7.79 4.60 -11.46
C ALA A 209 7.29 6.04 -11.36
N CYS A 210 7.50 6.68 -10.19
CA CYS A 210 7.04 8.05 -9.93
C CYS A 210 8.09 9.13 -10.20
N ILE A 211 9.34 8.78 -10.46
CA ILE A 211 10.47 9.68 -10.77
C ILE A 211 10.84 10.61 -9.60
N ASN A 212 10.26 10.40 -8.42
CA ASN A 212 10.62 11.14 -7.22
C ASN A 212 11.99 10.70 -6.71
N LYS A 213 12.81 11.67 -6.31
CA LYS A 213 14.03 11.41 -5.54
C LYS A 213 13.67 11.18 -4.08
N PHE A 214 14.37 10.25 -3.45
CA PHE A 214 14.27 10.05 -2.01
C PHE A 214 15.63 9.65 -1.44
N SER A 215 15.94 10.13 -0.25
CA SER A 215 17.25 9.92 0.39
C SER A 215 17.23 8.78 1.41
N ASN A 216 16.06 8.46 1.97
CA ASN A 216 15.88 7.55 3.08
C ASN A 216 14.69 6.62 2.82
N GLY A 217 14.69 5.46 3.45
CA GLY A 217 13.63 4.46 3.31
C GLY A 217 14.13 3.15 2.71
N PHE A 218 13.24 2.16 2.69
CA PHE A 218 13.48 0.91 1.98
C PHE A 218 13.16 1.09 0.49
N VAL A 219 13.86 0.33 -0.35
CA VAL A 219 13.70 0.35 -1.80
C VAL A 219 13.70 -1.07 -2.35
N PHE A 220 12.84 -1.32 -3.33
CA PHE A 220 12.92 -2.53 -4.13
C PHE A 220 13.86 -2.29 -5.31
N HIS A 221 14.94 -3.07 -5.38
CA HIS A 221 16.03 -2.88 -6.32
C HIS A 221 16.25 -4.10 -7.22
N CYS A 222 16.43 -3.87 -8.52
CA CYS A 222 16.97 -4.84 -9.46
C CYS A 222 18.44 -4.53 -9.72
N GLY A 223 19.34 -5.43 -9.29
CA GLY A 223 20.78 -5.28 -9.48
C GLY A 223 21.21 -5.27 -10.94
N GLU A 224 20.50 -6.00 -11.80
CA GLU A 224 20.80 -6.17 -13.22
C GLU A 224 20.38 -4.96 -14.04
N CYS A 225 19.13 -4.51 -13.88
CA CYS A 225 18.57 -3.40 -14.65
C CYS A 225 18.82 -2.02 -14.02
N LYS A 226 19.31 -1.97 -12.78
CA LYS A 226 19.34 -0.73 -11.97
C LYS A 226 17.96 -0.07 -11.87
N PHE A 227 16.94 -0.92 -11.70
CA PHE A 227 15.55 -0.50 -11.54
C PHE A 227 15.22 -0.41 -10.06
N ASP A 228 14.66 0.72 -9.64
CA ASP A 228 14.42 1.09 -8.25
C ASP A 228 12.96 1.51 -8.04
N LEU A 229 12.32 0.95 -7.03
CA LEU A 229 10.92 1.19 -6.72
C LEU A 229 10.75 1.51 -5.23
N ASP A 230 10.19 2.68 -4.92
CA ASP A 230 9.81 3.02 -3.55
C ASP A 230 8.65 2.14 -3.05
N LEU A 231 8.45 2.03 -1.74
CA LEU A 231 7.40 1.17 -1.16
C LEU A 231 5.99 1.59 -1.56
N ASN A 232 5.73 2.88 -1.79
CA ASN A 232 4.41 3.34 -2.22
C ASN A 232 4.12 2.83 -3.63
N CYS A 233 5.09 2.93 -4.53
CA CYS A 233 5.00 2.45 -5.91
C CYS A 233 5.01 0.92 -6.00
N ALA A 234 5.70 0.23 -5.08
CA ALA A 234 5.68 -1.24 -4.98
C ALA A 234 4.34 -1.81 -4.50
N SER A 235 3.50 -0.99 -3.87
CA SER A 235 2.13 -1.37 -3.50
C SER A 235 1.11 -1.18 -4.63
N ARG A 236 1.54 -0.61 -5.77
CA ARG A 236 0.64 -0.27 -6.87
C ARG A 236 0.43 -1.47 -7.77
N VAL A 237 -0.80 -1.61 -8.24
CA VAL A 237 -1.17 -2.66 -9.18
C VAL A 237 -1.81 -1.96 -10.38
N PRO A 238 -1.09 -1.79 -11.51
CA PRO A 238 -1.67 -1.19 -12.71
C PRO A 238 -2.85 -2.03 -13.18
N SER A 239 -3.98 -1.38 -13.47
CA SER A 239 -5.21 -2.05 -13.91
C SER A 239 -5.84 -1.46 -15.17
N LEU A 240 -5.49 -0.22 -15.55
CA LEU A 240 -6.17 0.45 -16.65
C LEU A 240 -5.72 -0.12 -18.00
N ARG A 241 -6.65 -0.64 -18.79
CA ARG A 241 -6.42 -1.04 -20.17
C ARG A 241 -6.93 0.06 -21.11
N HIS A 242 -6.19 0.33 -22.19
CA HIS A 242 -6.58 1.35 -23.16
C HIS A 242 -6.15 0.93 -24.58
N ASP A 243 -6.95 1.24 -25.60
CA ASP A 243 -6.66 0.90 -27.00
C ASP A 243 -5.33 1.50 -27.53
N LYS A 244 -4.92 2.68 -27.05
CA LYS A 244 -3.64 3.33 -27.35
C LYS A 244 -2.43 2.58 -26.77
N HIS A 245 -2.62 1.70 -25.79
CA HIS A 245 -1.55 0.88 -25.21
C HIS A 245 -2.12 -0.42 -24.63
N ILE A 246 -2.06 -1.50 -25.42
CA ILE A 246 -2.73 -2.77 -25.14
C ILE A 246 -1.78 -3.76 -24.45
N GLU A 247 -0.48 -3.60 -24.64
CA GLU A 247 0.54 -4.56 -24.21
C GLU A 247 0.57 -4.73 -22.68
N HIS A 248 0.40 -3.64 -21.95
CA HIS A 248 0.43 -3.63 -20.49
C HIS A 248 -0.60 -2.67 -19.91
N PRO A 249 -1.13 -2.98 -18.71
CA PRO A 249 -2.00 -2.04 -18.02
C PRO A 249 -1.23 -0.77 -17.60
N LEU A 250 -1.92 0.35 -17.69
CA LEU A 250 -1.49 1.66 -17.24
C LEU A 250 -1.84 1.87 -15.77
N ASP A 251 -1.06 2.73 -15.13
CA ASP A 251 -1.37 3.24 -13.81
C ASP A 251 -1.38 4.77 -13.80
N LEU A 252 -2.21 5.36 -12.94
CA LEU A 252 -2.41 6.79 -12.86
C LEU A 252 -1.53 7.41 -11.79
N PHE A 253 -0.65 8.31 -12.19
CA PHE A 253 0.20 9.08 -11.29
C PHE A 253 -0.33 10.51 -11.20
N GLU A 254 -0.69 10.94 -9.98
CA GLU A 254 -1.16 12.31 -9.74
C GLU A 254 -0.08 13.33 -10.05
N GLU A 255 1.16 13.03 -9.67
CA GLU A 255 2.34 13.84 -9.99
C GLU A 255 3.57 12.92 -10.15
N THR A 256 4.44 13.28 -11.08
CA THR A 256 5.80 12.72 -11.19
C THR A 256 6.85 13.71 -10.72
N GLY A 257 7.95 13.20 -10.15
CA GLY A 257 9.02 14.04 -9.61
C GLY A 257 9.74 14.91 -10.64
N ARG A 258 9.58 14.60 -11.93
CA ARG A 258 10.05 15.39 -13.08
C ARG A 258 9.06 15.26 -14.24
N GLU A 259 9.22 16.14 -15.22
CA GLU A 259 8.46 16.07 -16.46
C GLU A 259 8.84 14.82 -17.27
N VAL A 260 7.83 14.24 -17.90
CA VAL A 260 7.96 13.18 -18.91
C VAL A 260 7.31 13.59 -20.21
N VAL A 261 7.58 12.87 -21.30
CA VAL A 261 6.99 13.18 -22.61
C VAL A 261 5.77 12.29 -22.87
N CYS A 262 4.67 12.90 -23.27
CA CYS A 262 3.48 12.21 -23.73
C CYS A 262 3.76 11.46 -25.04
N SER A 263 3.54 10.15 -25.05
CA SER A 263 3.66 9.28 -26.21
C SER A 263 2.60 9.56 -27.29
N VAL A 264 1.52 10.27 -26.95
CA VAL A 264 0.42 10.58 -27.88
C VAL A 264 0.61 11.95 -28.55
N CYS A 265 0.86 13.01 -27.76
CA CYS A 265 0.92 14.38 -28.28
C CYS A 265 2.33 14.98 -28.33
N GLY A 266 3.35 14.28 -27.80
CA GLY A 266 4.75 14.73 -27.77
C GLY A 266 5.06 15.87 -26.80
N LYS A 267 4.06 16.41 -26.08
CA LYS A 267 4.26 17.47 -25.08
C LYS A 267 4.65 16.89 -23.73
N THR A 268 5.22 17.73 -22.87
CA THR A 268 5.58 17.34 -21.50
C THR A 268 4.35 17.15 -20.62
N CYS A 269 4.43 16.19 -19.69
CA CYS A 269 3.45 15.91 -18.66
C CYS A 269 4.15 15.92 -17.31
N ARG A 270 3.47 16.44 -16.28
CA ARG A 270 3.93 16.35 -14.89
C ARG A 270 2.87 15.82 -13.93
N GLU A 271 1.61 16.15 -14.19
CA GLU A 271 0.49 15.80 -13.34
C GLU A 271 -0.54 14.98 -14.11
N HIS A 272 -1.31 14.16 -13.40
CA HIS A 272 -2.43 13.37 -13.94
C HIS A 272 -2.02 12.56 -15.17
N ILE A 273 -1.00 11.72 -15.01
CA ILE A 273 -0.36 10.98 -16.11
C ILE A 273 -0.70 9.50 -15.99
N TYR A 274 -1.18 8.91 -17.07
CA TYR A 274 -1.26 7.46 -17.22
C TYR A 274 0.08 6.93 -17.73
N ARG A 275 0.69 6.00 -16.99
CA ARG A 275 2.03 5.49 -17.26
C ARG A 275 2.03 3.97 -17.36
N CYS A 276 2.73 3.44 -18.35
CA CYS A 276 3.26 2.08 -18.34
C CYS A 276 4.78 2.17 -18.17
N ILE A 277 5.26 1.75 -17.00
CA ILE A 277 6.68 1.83 -16.66
C ILE A 277 7.50 0.85 -17.51
N ALA A 278 6.98 -0.35 -17.75
CA ALA A 278 7.67 -1.39 -18.51
C ALA A 278 7.93 -0.98 -19.98
N CYS A 279 7.00 -0.22 -20.57
CA CYS A 279 7.11 0.29 -21.95
C CYS A 279 7.60 1.73 -22.04
N ASN A 280 7.77 2.42 -20.90
CA ASN A 280 7.97 3.87 -20.85
C ASN A 280 6.90 4.66 -21.66
N PHE A 281 5.66 4.15 -21.69
CA PHE A 281 4.53 4.84 -22.32
C PHE A 281 3.93 5.80 -21.31
N ASN A 282 3.75 7.06 -21.70
CA ASN A 282 3.18 8.09 -20.83
C ASN A 282 2.11 8.84 -21.61
N ALA A 283 0.96 9.10 -21.01
CA ALA A 283 -0.10 9.87 -21.64
C ALA A 283 -0.72 10.84 -20.64
N HIS A 284 -1.00 12.06 -21.09
CA HIS A 284 -1.92 12.94 -20.36
C HIS A 284 -3.27 12.24 -20.21
N ASP A 285 -3.97 12.52 -19.12
CA ASP A 285 -5.37 12.10 -18.94
C ASP A 285 -6.27 12.49 -20.13
N THR A 286 -6.08 13.69 -20.68
CA THR A 286 -6.80 14.23 -21.84
C THR A 286 -6.36 13.63 -23.19
N CYS A 287 -5.21 12.96 -23.25
CA CYS A 287 -4.74 12.28 -24.46
C CYS A 287 -5.28 10.85 -24.58
N LEU A 288 -5.93 10.34 -23.54
CA LEU A 288 -6.61 9.05 -23.51
C LEU A 288 -8.13 9.29 -23.56
N PRO A 289 -8.78 9.14 -24.72
CA PRO A 289 -10.22 9.32 -24.82
C PRO A 289 -10.96 8.17 -24.13
N PHE A 290 -11.74 8.49 -23.11
CA PHE A 290 -12.63 7.55 -22.45
C PHE A 290 -14.09 7.78 -22.89
N PRO A 291 -14.92 6.73 -22.96
CA PRO A 291 -16.35 6.86 -23.27
C PRO A 291 -17.06 7.86 -22.35
N SER A 292 -17.92 8.70 -22.91
CA SER A 292 -18.67 9.72 -22.15
C SER A 292 -19.66 9.11 -21.15
N THR A 293 -20.18 7.93 -21.45
CA THR A 293 -21.17 7.21 -20.64
C THR A 293 -20.87 5.72 -20.66
N MET A 294 -21.01 5.06 -19.51
CA MET A 294 -20.78 3.62 -19.39
C MET A 294 -21.78 2.93 -18.45
N LYS A 295 -22.06 1.67 -18.76
CA LYS A 295 -22.86 0.76 -17.94
C LYS A 295 -21.93 -0.09 -17.09
N HIS A 296 -21.89 0.18 -15.79
CA HIS A 296 -21.10 -0.60 -14.85
C HIS A 296 -21.89 -1.82 -14.37
N LYS A 297 -21.26 -3.01 -14.34
CA LYS A 297 -21.89 -4.30 -14.03
C LYS A 297 -22.57 -4.34 -12.65
N ASN A 298 -21.98 -3.64 -11.68
CA ASN A 298 -22.51 -3.56 -10.31
C ASN A 298 -23.43 -2.36 -10.07
N HIS A 299 -23.87 -1.66 -11.13
CA HIS A 299 -24.72 -0.49 -11.00
C HIS A 299 -25.84 -0.43 -12.05
N GLN A 300 -27.04 -0.03 -11.64
CA GLN A 300 -28.22 -0.07 -12.51
C GLN A 300 -28.31 1.12 -13.47
N HIS A 301 -27.87 2.31 -13.09
CA HIS A 301 -27.89 3.47 -13.97
C HIS A 301 -26.62 3.56 -14.84
N LEU A 302 -26.70 4.34 -15.90
CA LEU A 302 -25.51 4.73 -16.65
C LEU A 302 -24.67 5.69 -15.81
N LEU A 303 -23.36 5.48 -15.83
CA LEU A 303 -22.38 6.39 -15.25
C LEU A 303 -21.90 7.35 -16.33
N SER A 304 -21.90 8.64 -16.02
CA SER A 304 -21.36 9.67 -16.90
C SER A 304 -19.92 9.99 -16.51
N LEU A 305 -19.05 10.18 -17.50
CA LEU A 305 -17.69 10.64 -17.29
C LEU A 305 -17.73 12.10 -16.84
N LYS A 306 -17.16 12.38 -15.67
CA LYS A 306 -17.06 13.72 -15.08
C LYS A 306 -15.60 14.07 -14.86
N LYS A 307 -15.21 15.28 -15.23
CA LYS A 307 -13.85 15.80 -15.04
C LYS A 307 -13.58 16.28 -13.61
N SER A 308 -14.64 16.59 -12.87
CA SER A 308 -14.57 17.01 -11.47
C SER A 308 -15.91 16.76 -10.81
N ILE A 309 -15.88 16.28 -9.58
CA ILE A 309 -17.08 16.05 -8.77
C ILE A 309 -16.79 16.56 -7.36
N VAL A 310 -17.63 17.50 -6.92
CA VAL A 310 -17.66 18.03 -5.55
C VAL A 310 -19.05 17.76 -5.01
N LYS A 311 -19.16 17.08 -3.87
CA LYS A 311 -20.45 16.75 -3.26
C LYS A 311 -20.63 17.58 -1.99
N GLY A 312 -21.43 18.65 -2.08
CA GLY A 312 -21.60 19.60 -0.97
C GLY A 312 -20.26 20.19 -0.54
N ASP A 313 -19.96 20.16 0.77
CA ASP A 313 -18.69 20.64 1.33
C ASP A 313 -17.55 19.61 1.23
N LEU A 314 -17.81 18.39 0.73
CA LEU A 314 -16.80 17.33 0.64
C LEU A 314 -15.98 17.46 -0.65
N VAL A 315 -14.66 17.62 -0.47
CA VAL A 315 -13.65 17.67 -1.54
C VAL A 315 -13.27 16.28 -2.04
N TRP A 316 -13.83 15.20 -1.50
CA TRP A 316 -13.57 13.83 -1.96
C TRP A 316 -14.76 12.92 -1.67
N PHE A 317 -14.86 11.80 -2.40
CA PHE A 317 -15.83 10.74 -2.15
C PHE A 317 -15.19 9.37 -2.40
N PRO A 318 -15.69 8.27 -1.81
CA PRO A 318 -15.10 6.95 -2.01
C PRO A 318 -15.47 6.38 -3.39
N CYS A 319 -14.52 5.69 -4.02
CA CYS A 319 -14.82 4.82 -5.15
C CYS A 319 -15.56 3.58 -4.69
N GLU A 320 -16.63 3.20 -5.38
CA GLU A 320 -17.46 2.06 -4.98
C GLU A 320 -16.82 0.70 -5.21
N VAL A 321 -15.76 0.63 -6.03
CA VAL A 321 -15.03 -0.60 -6.32
C VAL A 321 -13.84 -0.75 -5.37
N CYS A 322 -12.87 0.17 -5.42
CA CYS A 322 -11.63 0.03 -4.64
C CYS A 322 -11.72 0.64 -3.23
N LYS A 323 -12.81 1.34 -2.89
CA LYS A 323 -13.01 2.07 -1.62
C LYS A 323 -11.96 3.14 -1.32
N LYS A 324 -11.09 3.49 -2.28
CA LYS A 324 -10.13 4.59 -2.18
C LYS A 324 -10.81 5.92 -2.51
N ARG A 325 -10.18 7.03 -2.10
CA ARG A 325 -10.70 8.38 -2.32
C ARG A 325 -10.64 8.74 -3.81
N ILE A 326 -11.72 9.32 -4.31
CA ILE A 326 -11.81 10.05 -5.57
C ILE A 326 -11.67 11.54 -5.21
N THR A 327 -10.72 12.21 -5.86
CA THR A 327 -10.46 13.65 -5.69
C THR A 327 -10.97 14.43 -6.91
N PRO A 328 -11.24 15.74 -6.79
CA PRO A 328 -11.95 16.51 -7.81
C PRO A 328 -11.14 16.80 -9.07
N ARG A 329 -9.87 16.36 -9.12
CA ARG A 329 -8.94 16.63 -10.21
C ARG A 329 -8.81 15.45 -11.18
N HIS A 330 -9.47 14.33 -10.89
CA HIS A 330 -9.41 13.13 -11.72
C HIS A 330 -10.74 12.90 -12.44
N GLN A 331 -10.64 12.53 -13.71
CA GLN A 331 -11.80 12.05 -14.44
C GLN A 331 -12.32 10.75 -13.82
N VAL A 332 -13.64 10.65 -13.67
CA VAL A 332 -14.31 9.51 -13.02
C VAL A 332 -15.68 9.26 -13.64
N TYR A 333 -16.14 8.02 -13.52
CA TYR A 333 -17.49 7.64 -13.87
C TYR A 333 -18.42 7.83 -12.67
N TYR A 334 -19.52 8.55 -12.87
CA TYR A 334 -20.44 8.88 -11.78
C TYR A 334 -21.91 8.88 -12.20
N CYS A 335 -22.75 8.31 -11.36
CA CYS A 335 -24.20 8.44 -11.43
C CYS A 335 -24.67 9.47 -10.41
N GLU A 336 -25.33 10.53 -10.89
CA GLU A 336 -25.88 11.59 -10.04
C GLU A 336 -27.04 11.08 -9.17
N ASP A 337 -27.93 10.26 -9.74
CA ASP A 337 -29.12 9.76 -9.06
C ASP A 337 -28.80 8.91 -7.82
N CYS A 338 -27.74 8.10 -7.90
CA CYS A 338 -27.33 7.20 -6.82
C CYS A 338 -26.12 7.69 -6.04
N SER A 339 -25.50 8.80 -6.44
CA SER A 339 -24.19 9.20 -5.95
C SER A 339 -23.12 8.09 -6.05
N TYR A 340 -23.17 7.30 -7.13
CA TYR A 340 -22.31 6.13 -7.31
C TYR A 340 -21.10 6.51 -8.15
N GLY A 341 -19.90 6.42 -7.57
CA GLY A 341 -18.66 6.88 -8.19
C GLY A 341 -17.60 5.81 -8.36
N VAL A 342 -16.97 5.75 -9.53
CA VAL A 342 -15.95 4.76 -9.88
C VAL A 342 -14.78 5.44 -10.58
N HIS A 343 -13.54 5.12 -10.15
CA HIS A 343 -12.35 5.55 -10.89
C HIS A 343 -12.34 4.90 -12.27
N ILE A 344 -11.79 5.58 -13.29
CA ILE A 344 -11.68 5.01 -14.65
C ILE A 344 -10.96 3.65 -14.65
N HIS A 345 -9.87 3.51 -13.89
CA HIS A 345 -9.11 2.27 -13.78
C HIS A 345 -9.78 1.17 -12.94
N CYS A 346 -10.93 1.47 -12.31
CA CYS A 346 -11.76 0.50 -11.59
C CYS A 346 -12.91 -0.03 -12.44
N VAL A 347 -13.02 0.43 -13.69
CA VAL A 347 -13.92 -0.14 -14.69
C VAL A 347 -13.32 -1.45 -15.20
N ASP A 348 -14.16 -2.46 -15.31
CA ASP A 348 -13.81 -3.78 -15.83
C ASP A 348 -14.09 -3.90 -17.34
N VAL A 349 -13.51 -4.91 -18.00
CA VAL A 349 -13.73 -5.21 -19.42
C VAL A 349 -15.19 -5.60 -19.72
N GLU A 350 -15.91 -6.06 -18.71
CA GLU A 350 -17.35 -6.39 -18.77
C GLU A 350 -18.24 -5.13 -18.77
N ASP A 351 -17.71 -3.98 -18.35
CA ASP A 351 -18.45 -2.72 -18.37
C ASP A 351 -18.47 -2.18 -19.80
N THR A 352 -19.66 -1.85 -20.29
CA THR A 352 -19.83 -1.45 -21.69
C THR A 352 -20.06 0.05 -21.80
N PRO A 353 -19.46 0.72 -22.80
CA PRO A 353 -19.91 2.05 -23.20
C PRO A 353 -21.41 2.00 -23.44
N ALA A 354 -22.14 3.00 -22.93
CA ALA A 354 -23.53 3.13 -23.34
C ALA A 354 -23.49 3.43 -24.83
N LEU A 355 -24.09 2.57 -25.65
CA LEU A 355 -24.18 2.78 -27.09
C LEU A 355 -24.73 4.20 -27.32
N GLU A 356 -23.92 5.08 -27.91
CA GLU A 356 -24.42 6.36 -28.38
C GLU A 356 -25.53 6.03 -29.40
N ALA A 357 -26.70 6.65 -29.22
CA ALA A 357 -27.92 6.36 -29.98
C ALA A 357 -27.80 6.60 -31.50
N ASP A 358 -26.63 7.02 -31.99
CA ASP A 358 -26.35 7.28 -33.41
C ASP A 358 -25.72 6.08 -34.15
N SER A 359 -25.55 4.92 -33.49
CA SER A 359 -25.06 3.70 -34.15
C SER A 359 -25.83 2.44 -33.75
N ALA A 360 -27.16 2.51 -33.77
CA ALA A 360 -27.96 1.28 -33.76
C ALA A 360 -27.56 0.45 -34.99
N TRP A 361 -26.75 -0.59 -34.79
CA TRP A 361 -26.51 -1.62 -35.80
C TRP A 361 -27.88 -2.11 -36.27
N THR A 362 -28.15 -1.90 -37.55
CA THR A 362 -29.35 -2.43 -38.16
C THR A 362 -29.25 -3.96 -38.19
N LEU A 363 -30.38 -4.64 -38.30
CA LEU A 363 -30.39 -6.09 -38.59
C LEU A 363 -29.55 -6.44 -39.83
N GLU A 364 -29.34 -5.48 -40.72
CA GLU A 364 -28.52 -5.64 -41.91
C GLU A 364 -27.02 -5.56 -41.59
N ASP A 365 -26.59 -4.69 -40.67
CA ASP A 365 -25.20 -4.63 -40.21
C ASP A 365 -24.79 -5.93 -39.47
N ILE A 366 -25.70 -6.49 -38.67
CA ILE A 366 -25.49 -7.80 -38.00
C ILE A 366 -25.31 -8.90 -39.05
N LYS A 367 -26.15 -8.93 -40.09
CA LYS A 367 -26.04 -9.93 -41.16
C LYS A 367 -24.75 -9.77 -41.96
N ASN A 368 -24.32 -8.54 -42.23
CA ASN A 368 -23.10 -8.28 -42.98
C ASN A 368 -21.86 -8.77 -42.21
N VAL A 369 -21.77 -8.48 -40.91
CA VAL A 369 -20.65 -8.99 -40.10
C VAL A 369 -20.72 -10.50 -39.89
N GLN A 370 -21.92 -11.07 -39.79
CA GLN A 370 -22.07 -12.54 -39.78
C GLN A 370 -21.59 -13.17 -41.10
N ALA A 371 -21.94 -12.57 -42.24
CA ALA A 371 -21.51 -13.06 -43.55
C ALA A 371 -19.99 -12.93 -43.75
N GLU A 372 -19.37 -11.85 -43.27
CA GLU A 372 -17.92 -11.68 -43.27
C GLU A 372 -17.23 -12.71 -42.37
N ALA A 373 -17.76 -12.95 -41.16
CA ALA A 373 -17.25 -13.97 -40.24
C ALA A 373 -17.34 -15.38 -40.83
N ASP A 374 -18.46 -15.72 -41.48
CA ASP A 374 -18.67 -17.00 -42.14
C ASP A 374 -17.71 -17.17 -43.34
N ALA A 375 -17.48 -16.11 -44.12
CA ALA A 375 -16.51 -16.14 -45.23
C ALA A 375 -15.08 -16.36 -44.74
N LEU A 376 -14.67 -15.68 -43.66
CA LEU A 376 -13.37 -15.88 -43.02
C LEU A 376 -13.21 -17.28 -42.43
N ALA A 377 -14.27 -17.86 -41.86
CA ALA A 377 -14.26 -19.22 -41.35
C ALA A 377 -14.01 -20.23 -42.49
N VAL A 378 -14.70 -20.08 -43.63
CA VAL A 378 -14.49 -20.91 -44.82
C VAL A 378 -13.06 -20.77 -45.34
N GLU A 379 -12.52 -19.55 -45.39
CA GLU A 379 -11.14 -19.33 -45.83
C GLU A 379 -10.13 -19.99 -44.87
N MET A 380 -10.35 -19.87 -43.56
CA MET A 380 -9.47 -20.48 -42.55
C MET A 380 -9.52 -22.01 -42.62
N GLU A 381 -10.70 -22.61 -42.85
CA GLU A 381 -10.83 -24.06 -43.07
C GLU A 381 -10.11 -24.52 -44.34
N ALA A 382 -10.21 -23.77 -45.42
CA ALA A 382 -9.48 -24.05 -46.66
C ALA A 382 -7.96 -23.98 -46.46
N GLN A 383 -7.47 -22.99 -45.71
CA GLN A 383 -6.06 -22.89 -45.35
C GLN A 383 -5.60 -24.05 -44.48
N LEU A 384 -6.41 -24.45 -43.49
CA LEU A 384 -6.12 -25.61 -42.63
C LEU A 384 -6.03 -26.90 -43.45
N HIS A 385 -6.96 -27.11 -44.38
CA HIS A 385 -6.97 -28.26 -45.27
C HIS A 385 -5.72 -28.27 -46.18
N ALA A 386 -5.38 -27.13 -46.79
CA ALA A 386 -4.18 -27.00 -47.60
C ALA A 386 -2.89 -27.25 -46.81
N LEU A 387 -2.85 -26.82 -45.54
CA LEU A 387 -1.72 -27.11 -44.65
C LEU A 387 -1.62 -28.60 -44.32
N SER A 388 -2.76 -29.25 -44.05
CA SER A 388 -2.86 -30.68 -43.79
C SER A 388 -2.35 -31.51 -44.98
N GLU A 389 -2.76 -31.19 -46.20
CA GLU A 389 -2.28 -31.88 -47.41
C GLU A 389 -0.77 -31.69 -47.62
N LYS A 390 -0.25 -30.47 -47.39
CA LYS A 390 1.19 -30.22 -47.42
C LYS A 390 1.94 -31.06 -46.38
N LEU A 391 1.39 -31.19 -45.18
CA LEU A 391 1.95 -32.01 -44.11
C LEU A 391 1.97 -33.49 -44.52
N GLN A 392 0.86 -34.02 -45.05
CA GLN A 392 0.77 -35.40 -45.52
C GLN A 392 1.75 -35.68 -46.67
N SER A 393 1.87 -34.75 -47.62
CA SER A 393 2.84 -34.84 -48.72
C SER A 393 4.27 -34.83 -48.22
N PHE A 394 4.58 -33.98 -47.23
CA PHE A 394 5.88 -33.95 -46.57
C PHE A 394 6.19 -35.28 -45.88
N PHE A 395 5.27 -35.81 -45.07
CA PHE A 395 5.44 -37.11 -44.41
C PHE A 395 5.61 -38.25 -45.40
N LYS A 396 4.85 -38.26 -46.50
CA LYS A 396 5.00 -39.27 -47.56
C LYS A 396 6.38 -39.22 -48.20
N LYS A 397 6.89 -38.03 -48.53
CA LYS A 397 8.26 -37.85 -49.06
C LYS A 397 9.32 -38.27 -48.05
N TYR A 398 9.12 -37.93 -46.77
CA TYR A 398 10.03 -38.29 -45.69
C TYR A 398 10.11 -39.82 -45.49
N LEU A 399 8.97 -40.52 -45.52
CA LEU A 399 8.93 -41.98 -45.44
C LEU A 399 9.60 -42.66 -46.63
N ILE A 400 9.42 -42.13 -47.85
CA ILE A 400 10.12 -42.62 -49.05
C ILE A 400 11.65 -42.47 -48.88
N GLN A 401 12.12 -41.33 -48.37
CA GLN A 401 13.54 -41.11 -48.10
C GLN A 401 14.11 -42.05 -47.03
N LEU A 402 13.33 -42.36 -45.99
CA LEU A 402 13.72 -43.33 -44.96
C LEU A 402 13.83 -44.75 -45.54
N ASN A 403 12.86 -45.18 -46.34
CA ASN A 403 12.91 -46.49 -47.01
C ASN A 403 14.06 -46.58 -48.01
N HIS A 404 14.33 -45.50 -48.76
CA HIS A 404 15.48 -45.47 -49.68
C HIS A 404 16.82 -45.50 -48.92
N LYS A 405 16.89 -44.95 -47.71
CA LYS A 405 18.07 -45.08 -46.83
C LYS A 405 18.21 -46.48 -46.23
N SER A 406 17.12 -47.17 -45.89
CA SER A 406 17.19 -48.56 -45.41
C SER A 406 17.61 -49.53 -46.52
N GLU A 407 17.05 -49.39 -47.73
CA GLU A 407 17.43 -50.23 -48.88
C GLU A 407 18.89 -50.06 -49.31
N VAL A 408 19.43 -48.84 -49.21
CA VAL A 408 20.87 -48.57 -49.46
C VAL A 408 21.74 -49.20 -48.36
N LYS A 409 21.27 -49.23 -47.11
CA LYS A 409 21.96 -49.88 -45.99
C LYS A 409 21.94 -51.40 -46.11
N ASP A 410 20.85 -51.98 -46.62
CA ASP A 410 20.70 -53.41 -46.88
C ASP A 410 21.52 -53.85 -48.10
N LYS A 411 21.63 -53.02 -49.15
CA LYS A 411 22.55 -53.26 -50.27
C LYS A 411 24.03 -53.16 -49.88
N MET A 412 24.39 -52.30 -48.91
CA MET A 412 25.75 -52.21 -48.38
C MET A 412 26.12 -53.38 -47.45
N THR A 413 25.15 -54.02 -46.81
CA THR A 413 25.39 -55.20 -45.95
C THR A 413 25.29 -56.53 -46.71
N GLY A 414 24.60 -56.57 -47.85
CA GLY A 414 24.48 -57.75 -48.72
C GLY A 414 25.69 -58.04 -49.64
N GLN A 415 26.67 -57.14 -49.76
CA GLN A 415 27.87 -57.35 -50.59
C GLN A 415 29.07 -57.98 -49.87
N ASN A 416 28.91 -58.46 -48.62
CA ASN A 416 30.01 -59.01 -47.83
C ASN A 416 29.81 -60.49 -47.46
N LEU A 417 29.57 -61.35 -48.46
CA LEU A 417 29.75 -62.80 -48.33
C LEU A 417 30.30 -63.36 -49.64
N ASN A 418 31.60 -63.17 -49.85
CA ASN A 418 32.40 -64.06 -50.70
C ASN A 418 33.88 -63.87 -50.36
N HIS A 419 34.41 -64.66 -49.42
CA HIS A 419 35.80 -65.11 -49.51
C HIS A 419 36.01 -66.51 -48.89
N PRO A 420 37.00 -67.26 -49.41
CA PRO A 420 36.96 -68.72 -49.49
C PRO A 420 37.59 -69.44 -48.27
N LYS A 421 37.26 -70.72 -48.15
CA LYS A 421 37.85 -71.68 -47.21
C LYS A 421 39.34 -71.94 -47.49
N SER A 422 40.16 -71.89 -46.44
CA SER A 422 41.38 -72.71 -46.19
C SER A 422 41.85 -72.37 -44.76
N LYS A 423 42.10 -73.25 -43.80
CA LYS A 423 42.56 -74.64 -43.77
C LYS A 423 41.81 -75.44 -42.70
#